data_AF-A0A932QKI5-F1
#
_entry.id   AF-A0A932QKI5-F1
#
_cell.length_a   1.000
_cell.length_b   1.000
_cell.length_c   1.000
_cell.angle_alpha   90.00
_cell.angle_beta   90.00
_cell.angle_gamma   90.00
#
_symmetry.space_group_name_H-M   'P 1'
#
loop_
_entity.id
_entity.type
_entity.pdbx_description
1 polymer ?
#
loop_
_entity_poly.entity_id
_entity_poly.type
_entity_poly.pdbx_seq_one_letter_code
_entity_poly.pdbx_strand_id
1 'polypeptide(L)' 'MNSLASVKSYSTRIDAEVDRGYLESQNIQAFVTADDEGGMAPFLIQSTKYGVQLMVSKRNFNKAKNLLKAKL' A
#
# COMPACT_ATOMS: atom_id res chain seq x y z
N MET A 1 -16.82 -1.91 -13.08
CA MET A 1 -15.43 -2.30 -12.75
C MET A 1 -14.88 -1.37 -11.67
N ASN A 2 -14.55 -1.89 -10.48
CA ASN A 2 -13.92 -1.10 -9.42
C ASN A 2 -12.45 -0.90 -9.76
N SER A 3 -12.11 0.28 -10.28
CA SER A 3 -10.72 0.64 -10.56
C SER A 3 -9.99 0.95 -9.24
N LEU A 4 -8.89 0.24 -9.00
CA LEU A 4 -7.99 0.47 -7.87
C LEU A 4 -6.98 1.57 -8.21
N ALA A 5 -6.48 2.26 -7.19
CA ALA A 5 -5.41 3.25 -7.29
C ALA A 5 -4.44 3.10 -6.12
N SER A 6 -3.13 3.19 -6.41
CA SER A 6 -2.08 3.16 -5.40
C SER A 6 -2.04 4.49 -4.63
N VAL A 7 -2.23 4.41 -3.31
CA VAL A 7 -2.24 5.56 -2.39
C VAL A 7 -0.82 5.91 -1.94
N LYS A 8 0.00 4.89 -1.68
CA LYS A 8 1.36 5.03 -1.17
C LYS A 8 2.17 3.77 -1.51
N SER A 9 3.47 3.97 -1.73
CA SER A 9 4.45 2.91 -1.89
C SER A 9 5.30 2.77 -0.62
N TYR A 10 5.73 1.55 -0.33
CA TYR A 10 6.49 1.16 0.86
C TYR A 10 7.71 0.33 0.46
N SER A 11 8.75 0.43 1.28
CA SER A 11 9.96 -0.37 1.14
C SER A 11 9.79 -1.81 1.63
N THR A 12 8.85 -2.05 2.56
CA THR A 12 8.58 -3.37 3.12
C THR A 12 7.08 -3.68 3.08
N ARG A 13 6.72 -4.97 3.01
CA ARG A 13 5.33 -5.41 3.14
C ARG A 13 4.76 -5.08 4.52
N ILE A 14 5.58 -5.17 5.56
CA ILE A 14 5.16 -4.96 6.94
C ILE A 14 4.57 -3.54 7.12
N ASP A 15 5.27 -2.52 6.63
CA ASP A 15 4.80 -1.13 6.74
C ASP A 15 3.47 -0.91 5.98
N ALA A 16 3.32 -1.57 4.82
CA ALA A 16 2.10 -1.49 4.02
C ALA A 16 0.90 -2.16 4.72
N GLU A 17 1.12 -3.31 5.38
CA GLU A 17 0.07 -4.01 6.14
C GLU A 17 -0.37 -3.21 7.37
N VAL A 18 0.54 -2.50 8.04
CA VAL A 18 0.19 -1.60 9.16
C VAL A 18 -0.75 -0.48 8.69
N ASP A 19 -0.41 0.18 7.59
CA ASP A 19 -1.26 1.25 7.03
C ASP A 19 -2.55 0.69 6.41
N ARG A 20 -2.54 -0.53 5.88
CA ARG A 20 -3.75 -1.26 5.46
C ARG A 20 -4.70 -1.45 6.62
N GLY A 21 -4.23 -2.01 7.74
CA GLY A 21 -5.06 -2.23 8.94
C GLY A 21 -5.65 -0.93 9.48
N TYR A 22 -4.87 0.16 9.43
CA TYR A 22 -5.39 1.49 9.78
C TYR A 22 -6.52 1.94 8.84
N LEU A 23 -6.38 1.83 7.51
CA LEU A 23 -7.44 2.19 6.57
C LEU A 23 -8.69 1.31 6.73
N GLU A 24 -8.50 0.02 6.95
CA GLU A 24 -9.60 -0.92 7.19
C GLU A 24 -10.37 -0.57 8.47
N SER A 25 -9.68 -0.14 9.54
CA SER A 25 -10.32 0.37 10.77
C SER A 25 -11.21 1.60 10.51
N GLN A 26 -10.94 2.36 9.45
CA GLN A 26 -11.70 3.53 9.02
C GLN A 26 -12.78 3.20 7.97
N ASN A 27 -13.14 1.91 7.84
CA ASN A 27 -14.08 1.39 6.84
C ASN A 27 -13.64 1.66 5.39
N ILE A 28 -12.33 1.69 5.13
CA ILE A 28 -11.76 1.80 3.79
C ILE A 28 -11.07 0.48 3.45
N GLN A 29 -11.68 -0.29 2.55
CA GLN A 29 -11.07 -1.49 2.02
C GLN A 29 -9.78 -1.14 1.26
N ALA A 30 -8.68 -1.80 1.63
CA ALA A 30 -7.36 -1.59 1.07
C ALA A 30 -6.69 -2.93 0.76
N PHE A 31 -5.81 -2.92 -0.25
CA PHE A 31 -5.11 -4.10 -0.74
C PHE A 31 -3.63 -3.80 -0.79
N VAL A 32 -2.81 -4.72 -0.28
CA VAL A 32 -1.36 -4.65 -0.44
C VAL A 32 -0.98 -5.46 -1.67
N THR A 33 -0.36 -4.81 -2.65
CA THR A 33 0.21 -5.49 -3.82
C THR A 33 1.70 -5.30 -3.77
N ALA A 34 2.45 -6.38 -3.84
CA ALA A 34 3.90 -6.32 -3.87
C ALA A 34 4.39 -7.17 -5.04
N ASP A 35 5.34 -6.62 -5.77
CA ASP A 35 6.00 -7.32 -6.88
C ASP A 35 7.07 -8.24 -6.29
N ASP A 36 6.59 -9.30 -5.65
CA ASP A 36 7.43 -10.32 -5.05
C ASP A 36 7.71 -11.36 -6.13
N GLU A 37 8.74 -11.15 -6.95
CA GLU A 37 9.32 -12.21 -7.75
C GLU A 37 10.02 -13.24 -6.83
N GLY A 38 9.25 -13.98 -6.03
CA GLY A 38 9.56 -15.32 -5.45
C GLY A 38 10.96 -15.61 -4.86
N GLY A 39 11.79 -14.61 -4.57
CA GLY A 39 13.20 -14.78 -4.27
C GLY A 39 13.56 -14.18 -2.92
N MET A 40 14.10 -15.01 -2.02
CA MET A 40 14.83 -14.53 -0.85
C MET A 40 16.15 -13.92 -1.33
N ALA A 41 16.15 -12.64 -1.66
CA ALA A 41 17.36 -11.83 -1.76
C ALA A 41 17.52 -11.05 -0.44
N PRO A 42 18.29 -11.55 0.54
CA PRO A 42 18.44 -10.91 1.85
C PRO A 42 19.24 -9.60 1.78
N PHE A 43 19.82 -9.25 0.64
CA PHE A 43 20.66 -8.07 0.50
C PHE A 43 20.39 -7.35 -0.84
N LEU A 44 19.83 -6.14 -0.73
CA LEU A 44 20.01 -5.01 -1.65
C LEU A 44 20.00 -5.32 -3.15
N ILE A 45 18.87 -5.78 -3.72
CA ILE A 45 18.68 -5.73 -5.17
C ILE A 45 17.30 -5.16 -5.46
N GLN A 46 17.32 -3.84 -5.72
CA GLN A 46 16.34 -3.07 -6.48
C GLN A 46 14.90 -3.19 -5.97
N SER A 47 14.55 -2.24 -5.09
CA SER A 47 13.19 -1.73 -5.02
C SER A 47 12.70 -1.58 -6.46
N THR A 48 11.80 -2.45 -6.90
CA THR A 48 11.03 -2.21 -8.11
C THR A 48 10.56 -0.76 -8.03
N LYS A 49 10.56 -0.01 -9.13
CA LYS A 49 10.28 1.45 -9.15
C LYS A 49 8.98 1.83 -8.41
N TYR A 50 8.16 0.84 -8.07
CA TYR A 50 6.87 0.93 -7.40
C TYR A 50 6.77 0.19 -6.05
N GLY A 51 7.72 -0.70 -5.70
CA GLY A 51 7.83 -1.38 -4.40
C GLY A 51 6.56 -2.13 -3.97
N VAL A 52 6.35 -2.22 -2.65
CA VAL A 52 5.06 -2.63 -2.10
C VAL A 52 4.08 -1.48 -2.20
N GLN A 53 2.92 -1.68 -2.81
CA GLN A 53 1.89 -0.66 -2.97
C GLN A 53 0.68 -0.94 -2.10
N LEU A 54 0.17 0.11 -1.47
CA LEU A 54 -1.14 0.12 -0.81
C LEU A 54 -2.18 0.70 -1.76
N MET A 55 -3.10 -0.14 -2.21
CA MET A 55 -4.13 0.20 -3.17
C MET A 55 -5.50 0.32 -2.50
N VAL A 56 -6.31 1.26 -2.98
CA VAL A 56 -7.72 1.42 -2.59
C VAL A 56 -8.59 1.63 -3.82
N SER A 57 -9.91 1.49 -3.67
CA SER A 57 -10.85 1.93 -4.72
C SER A 57 -10.62 3.42 -5.04
N LYS A 58 -10.62 3.79 -6.32
CA LYS A 58 -10.51 5.21 -6.75
C LYS A 58 -11.48 6.14 -6.03
N ARG A 59 -12.67 5.65 -5.65
CA ARG A 59 -13.68 6.41 -4.90
C ARG A 59 -13.17 6.84 -3.52
N ASN A 60 -12.34 6.02 -2.89
CA ASN A 60 -11.79 6.25 -1.55
C ASN A 60 -10.38 6.84 -1.57
N PHE A 61 -9.79 7.06 -2.75
CA PHE A 61 -8.39 7.48 -2.90
C PHE A 61 -8.07 8.75 -2.11
N ASN A 62 -8.86 9.82 -2.29
CA ASN A 62 -8.62 11.09 -1.61
C ASN A 62 -8.79 10.97 -0.08
N LYS A 63 -9.79 10.22 0.37
CA LYS A 63 -10.04 9.99 1.79
C LYS A 63 -8.89 9.21 2.43
N ALA A 64 -8.46 8.11 1.80
CA ALA A 64 -7.33 7.31 2.26
C ALA A 64 -6.04 8.13 2.31
N LYS A 65 -5.76 8.91 1.27
CA LYS A 65 -4.58 9.79 1.21
C LYS A 65 -4.58 10.82 2.33
N ASN A 66 -5.72 11.41 2.66
CA ASN A 66 -5.84 12.39 3.74
C ASN A 66 -5.67 11.74 5.12
N LEU A 67 -6.27 10.58 5.36
CA LEU A 67 -6.11 9.84 6.62
C LEU A 67 -4.65 9.45 6.87
N LEU A 68 -3.96 8.95 5.85
CA LEU A 68 -2.54 8.58 5.99
C LEU A 68 -1.62 9.80 6.21
N LYS A 69 -2.00 10.98 5.71
CA LYS A 69 -1.28 12.23 6.01
C LYS A 69 -1.53 12.72 7.44
N ALA A 70 -2.74 12.55 7.96
CA ALA A 70 -3.13 13.01 9.30
C ALA A 70 -2.67 12.06 10.43
N LYS A 71 -2.24 10.85 10.09
CA LYS A 71 -1.63 9.88 11.04
C LYS A 71 -0.23 10.32 11.51
N LEU A 72 0.43 11.23 10.77
CA LEU A 72 1.75 11.79 11.07
C LEU A 72 1.66 13.03 11.95
#